data_AF-A0A0K0Y852-F1
#
_entry.id   AF-A0A0K0Y852-F1
#
_cell.length_a   1.000
_cell.length_b   1.000
_cell.length_c   1.000
_cell.angle_alpha   90.00
_cell.angle_beta   90.00
_cell.angle_gamma   90.00
#
_symmetry.space_group_name_H-M   'P 1'
#
loop_
_entity.id
_entity.type
_entity.pdbx_description
1 polymer ?
#
loop_
_entity_poly.entity_id
_entity_poly.type
_entity_poly.pdbx_seq_one_letter_code
_entity_poly.pdbx_strand_id
1 'polypeptide(L)' 'MDVPADDGESVDAPFSLLQFALTSGDDDLQLDWQQLASPLSVQNSAAVILPDGENRPLTVRNTQASNGSLISF' A
#
# COMPACT_ATOMS: atom_id res chain seq x y z
N MET A 1 0.61 -28.01 13.65
CA MET A 1 1.64 -26.98 13.49
C MET A 1 0.88 -25.73 13.10
N ASP A 2 0.70 -24.83 14.05
CA ASP A 2 -0.07 -23.59 13.91
C ASP A 2 0.80 -22.62 13.09
N VAL A 3 0.31 -22.20 11.91
CA VAL A 3 0.99 -21.17 11.10
C VAL A 3 0.71 -19.82 11.75
N PRO A 4 1.73 -18.99 12.01
CA PRO A 4 1.48 -17.68 12.58
C PRO A 4 0.62 -16.87 11.61
N ALA A 5 -0.49 -16.32 12.12
CA ALA A 5 -1.24 -15.30 11.42
C ALA A 5 -0.31 -14.12 11.15
N ASP A 6 -0.10 -13.83 9.88
CA ASP A 6 0.56 -12.61 9.44
C ASP A 6 -0.44 -11.47 9.67
N ASP A 7 -0.30 -10.78 10.80
CA ASP A 7 -1.20 -9.72 11.29
C ASP A 7 -1.10 -8.41 10.47
N GLY A 8 -0.60 -8.48 9.23
CA GLY A 8 -0.62 -7.36 8.29
C GLY A 8 0.15 -6.11 8.71
N GLU A 9 1.08 -6.19 9.68
CA GLU A 9 2.00 -5.08 9.96
C GLU A 9 3.09 -5.05 8.89
N SER A 10 2.95 -4.13 7.93
CA SER A 10 4.04 -3.72 7.05
C SER A 10 5.10 -3.01 7.89
N VAL A 11 6.02 -3.78 8.46
CA VAL A 11 7.20 -3.25 9.16
C VAL A 11 8.05 -2.47 8.16
N ASP A 12 8.12 -1.16 8.37
CA ASP A 12 8.96 -0.21 7.63
C ASP A 12 10.38 -0.80 7.53
N ALA A 13 10.78 -1.26 6.33
CA ALA A 13 12.13 -1.74 6.14
C ALA A 13 13.08 -0.57 6.50
N PRO A 14 14.15 -0.77 7.29
CA PRO A 14 14.92 0.33 7.89
C PRO A 14 15.61 1.30 6.90
N PHE A 15 15.48 1.04 5.59
CA PHE A 15 15.97 1.87 4.49
C PHE A 15 14.92 2.11 3.41
N SER A 16 13.63 1.91 3.71
CA SER A 16 12.56 2.19 2.76
C SER A 16 12.49 3.70 2.57
N LEU A 17 12.79 4.15 1.34
CA LEU A 17 12.62 5.55 0.94
C LEU A 17 11.16 5.82 0.54
N LEU A 18 10.27 4.86 0.78
CA LEU A 18 8.84 4.95 0.54
C LEU A 18 8.14 5.11 1.89
N GLN A 19 7.61 6.29 2.13
CA GLN A 19 6.66 6.52 3.21
C GLN A 19 5.26 6.28 2.68
N PHE A 20 4.43 5.59 3.43
CA PHE A 20 3.02 5.40 3.09
C PHE A 20 2.15 5.59 4.33
N ALA A 21 0.92 6.03 4.10
CA ALA A 21 -0.10 6.23 5.12
C ALA A 21 -1.40 5.63 4.60
N LEU A 22 -1.94 4.65 5.34
CA LEU A 22 -3.25 4.08 5.09
C LEU A 22 -4.24 4.64 6.10
N THR A 23 -5.28 5.29 5.60
CA THR A 23 -6.43 5.74 6.39
C THR A 23 -7.61 4.83 6.07
N SER A 24 -8.26 4.32 7.11
CA SER A 24 -9.48 3.52 6.97
C SER A 24 -10.69 4.35 7.39
N GLY A 25 -11.64 4.55 6.49
CA GLY A 25 -13.00 4.95 6.78
C GLY A 25 -13.90 3.74 7.07
N ASP A 26 -15.16 4.00 7.42
CA ASP A 26 -16.16 2.94 7.63
C ASP A 26 -16.40 2.12 6.34
N ASP A 27 -16.43 2.79 5.18
CA ASP A 27 -16.75 2.19 3.89
C ASP A 27 -15.61 2.25 2.85
N ASP A 28 -14.50 2.92 3.15
CA ASP A 28 -13.43 3.17 2.19
C ASP A 28 -12.02 3.08 2.79
N LEU A 29 -11.04 2.88 1.91
CA LEU A 29 -9.62 2.92 2.22
C LEU A 29 -8.94 4.03 1.41
N GLN A 30 -8.15 4.85 2.08
CA GLN A 30 -7.34 5.87 1.42
C GLN A 30 -5.86 5.62 1.70
N LEU A 31 -5.09 5.40 0.64
CA LEU A 31 -3.65 5.21 0.70
C LEU A 31 -2.96 6.43 0.09
N ASP A 32 -2.10 7.05 0.87
CA ASP A 32 -1.15 8.05 0.39
C ASP A 32 0.26 7.50 0.52
N TRP A 33 1.14 7.86 -0.41
CA TRP A 33 2.54 7.53 -0.29
C TRP A 33 3.42 8.60 -0.92
N GLN A 34 4.64 8.67 -0.40
CA GLN A 34 5.65 9.60 -0.83
C GLN A 34 6.99 8.87 -0.92
N GLN A 35 7.64 8.99 -2.08
CA GLN A 35 9.02 8.60 -2.24
C GLN A 35 9.92 9.76 -1.81
N LEU A 36 10.72 9.55 -0.75
CA LEU A 36 11.59 10.57 -0.17
C LEU A 36 12.92 10.76 -0.91
N ALA A 37 13.28 9.85 -1.83
CA ALA A 37 14.54 9.90 -2.56
C ALA A 37 14.38 10.30 -4.04
N SER A 38 15.31 11.15 -4.50
CA SER A 38 15.45 11.60 -5.89
C SER A 38 15.53 10.45 -6.91
N PRO A 39 15.14 10.68 -8.17
CA PRO A 39 14.57 9.69 -9.12
C PRO A 39 15.53 8.64 -9.69
N LEU A 40 16.64 8.33 -9.02
CA LEU A 40 17.53 7.24 -9.43
C LEU A 40 17.02 5.84 -9.01
N SER A 41 15.88 5.74 -8.32
CA SER A 41 15.36 4.48 -7.78
C SER A 41 14.36 3.78 -8.70
N VAL A 42 14.91 2.92 -9.56
CA VAL A 42 14.56 1.53 -9.98
C VAL A 42 13.11 1.07 -10.15
N GLN A 43 12.10 1.61 -9.46
CA GLN A 43 10.71 1.19 -9.66
C GLN A 43 9.81 2.40 -9.87
N ASN A 44 9.11 2.40 -11.00
CA ASN A 44 8.16 3.43 -11.42
C ASN A 44 6.71 3.06 -11.06
N SER A 45 6.50 1.91 -10.40
CA SER A 45 5.20 1.45 -9.95
C SER A 45 5.29 0.58 -8.69
N ALA A 46 4.17 0.48 -7.96
CA ALA A 46 3.97 -0.41 -6.82
C ALA A 46 2.66 -1.19 -6.99
N ALA A 47 2.65 -2.46 -6.58
CA ALA A 47 1.42 -3.27 -6.53
C ALA A 47 0.75 -3.08 -5.17
N VAL A 48 -0.55 -2.80 -5.16
CA VAL A 48 -1.33 -2.75 -3.92
C VAL A 48 -2.12 -4.04 -3.76
N ILE A 49 -1.83 -4.80 -2.71
CA ILE A 49 -2.53 -6.04 -2.39
C ILE A 49 -3.31 -5.81 -1.10
N LEU A 50 -4.64 -5.95 -1.18
CA LEU A 50 -5.51 -5.92 -0.02
C LEU A 50 -5.65 -7.33 0.56
N PRO A 51 -5.78 -7.46 1.90
CA PRO A 51 -5.95 -8.76 2.53
C PRO A 51 -7.23 -9.45 2.08
N ASP A 52 -7.23 -10.79 2.16
CA ASP A 52 -8.40 -11.58 1.79
C ASP A 52 -9.64 -11.15 2.60
N GLY A 53 -10.75 -10.91 1.88
CA GLY A 53 -12.01 -10.45 2.47
C GLY A 53 -12.19 -8.93 2.54
N GLU A 54 -11.13 -8.14 2.29
CA GLU A 54 -11.24 -6.69 2.14
C GLU A 54 -11.84 -6.36 0.77
N ASN A 55 -13.04 -5.78 0.79
CA ASN A 55 -13.80 -5.42 -0.41
C ASN A 55 -14.10 -3.92 -0.48
N ARG A 56 -13.62 -3.12 0.49
CA ARG A 56 -13.80 -1.68 0.45
C ARG A 56 -13.04 -1.09 -0.74
N PRO A 57 -13.60 -0.09 -1.42
CA PRO A 57 -12.90 0.66 -2.45
C PRO A 57 -11.63 1.31 -1.88
N LEU A 58 -10.51 1.09 -2.57
CA LEU A 58 -9.24 1.73 -2.27
C LEU A 58 -9.05 2.95 -3.17
N THR A 59 -8.65 4.07 -2.58
CA THR A 59 -8.23 5.27 -3.29
C THR A 59 -6.76 5.55 -3.00
N VAL A 60 -5.95 5.62 -4.05
CA VAL A 60 -4.52 5.97 -3.97
C VAL A 60 -4.32 7.36 -4.59
N ARG A 61 -3.87 8.35 -3.81
CA ARG A 61 -3.70 9.75 -4.25
C ARG A 61 -4.88 10.29 -5.10
N ASN A 62 -6.12 10.12 -4.62
CA ASN A 62 -7.37 10.48 -5.32
C ASN A 62 -7.71 9.66 -6.58
N THR A 63 -7.01 8.55 -6.85
CA THR A 63 -7.34 7.62 -7.94
C THR A 63 -7.86 6.31 -7.38
N GLN A 64 -9.01 5.84 -7.87
CA GLN A 64 -9.56 4.55 -7.44
C GLN A 64 -8.66 3.41 -7.94
N ALA A 65 -8.30 2.50 -7.04
CA ALA A 65 -7.47 1.34 -7.29
C ALA A 65 -8.23 0.06 -6.90
N SER A 66 -8.06 -0.98 -7.69
CA SER A 66 -8.56 -2.32 -7.35
C SER A 66 -7.47 -3.12 -6.62
N ASN A 67 -7.86 -4.14 -5.85
CA ASN A 67 -6.90 -5.09 -5.30
C ASN A 67 -6.03 -5.68 -6.43
N GLY A 68 -4.71 -5.72 -6.22
CA GLY A 68 -3.71 -6.17 -7.20
C GLY A 68 -3.34 -5.13 -8.26
N SER A 69 -3.86 -3.89 -8.18
CA SER A 69 -3.52 -2.86 -9.15
C SER A 69 -2.06 -2.43 -9.01
N LEU A 70 -1.38 -2.30 -10.15
CA LEU A 70 -0.12 -1.60 -10.25
C LEU A 70 -0.39 -0.10 -10.38
N ILE A 71 0.13 0.68 -9.45
CA ILE A 71 0.02 2.14 -9.43
C ILE A 71 1.38 2.72 -9.73
N SER A 72 1.43 3.65 -10.69
CA SER A 72 2.67 4.34 -11.07
C SER A 72 2.94 5.56 -10.20
N PHE A 73 4.21 5.89 -9.97
CA PHE A 73 4.64 7.07 -9.19
C PHE A 73 4.36 8.39 -9.91
#